data_AF-A0A386RDE0-F1
#
_entry.id   AF-A0A386RDE0-F1
#
_cell.length_a   1.000
_cell.length_b   1.000
_cell.length_c   1.000
_cell.angle_alpha   90.00
_cell.angle_beta   90.00
_cell.angle_gamma   90.00
#
_symmetry.space_group_name_H-M   'P 1'
#
loop_
_entity.id
_entity.type
_entity.pdbx_description
1 polymer ?
#
loop_
_entity_poly.entity_id
_entity_poly.type
_entity_poly.pdbx_seq_one_letter_code
_entity_poly.pdbx_strand_id
1 'polypeptide(L)'
;MNDFTKNMAQALFNQDKINDLLRKELQQAVNDLLEAELTAFLGYDPYVVMLEFLLRRISSFLYILLFGGFAGIGGVVQGLGTYQNYFTQTSSINIGWDGLSVALLGNSTAIGILIAYLLFSILKIGGLGMQTVAGVPYKIVSIVIAAIIFFIAIKYVFDLLFAVKKGTEIGPNNGVDGPNIKLQKEGPVL
;
A
#
# COMPACT_ATOMS: atom_id res chain seq x y z
N MET A 1 -8.75 8.76 -50.66
CA MET A 1 -10.18 8.67 -51.06
C MET A 1 -10.81 7.64 -50.15
N ASN A 2 -11.45 8.13 -49.10
CA ASN A 2 -11.86 7.34 -47.93
C ASN A 2 -12.93 6.32 -48.34
N ASP A 3 -13.06 5.20 -47.61
CA ASP A 3 -14.01 4.14 -47.96
C ASP A 3 -15.45 4.66 -48.02
N PHE A 4 -15.77 5.66 -47.20
CA PHE A 4 -17.02 6.42 -47.30
C PHE A 4 -17.28 7.04 -48.68
N THR A 5 -16.29 7.67 -49.31
CA THR A 5 -16.47 8.32 -50.63
C THR A 5 -16.73 7.29 -51.72
N LYS A 6 -16.06 6.13 -51.66
CA LYS A 6 -16.28 5.01 -52.58
C LYS A 6 -17.65 4.35 -52.33
N ASN A 7 -18.01 4.13 -51.07
CA ASN A 7 -19.26 3.50 -50.67
C ASN A 7 -20.48 4.41 -50.90
N MET A 8 -20.37 5.73 -50.67
CA MET A 8 -21.42 6.70 -51.02
C MET A 8 -21.64 6.79 -52.52
N ALA A 9 -20.56 6.85 -53.32
CA ALA A 9 -20.69 6.86 -54.77
C ALA A 9 -21.41 5.59 -55.29
N GLN A 10 -21.14 4.45 -54.66
CA GLN A 10 -21.79 3.18 -54.99
C GLN A 10 -23.21 3.03 -54.41
N ALA A 11 -23.51 3.69 -53.29
CA ALA A 11 -24.81 3.69 -52.65
C ALA A 11 -25.78 4.70 -53.28
N LEU A 12 -25.31 5.84 -53.79
CA LEU A 12 -26.14 6.80 -54.55
C LEU A 12 -26.80 6.17 -55.78
N PHE A 13 -26.20 5.10 -56.33
CA PHE A 13 -26.79 4.30 -57.41
C PHE A 13 -27.84 3.28 -56.95
N ASN A 14 -27.98 3.00 -55.64
CA ASN A 14 -28.93 2.02 -55.12
C ASN A 14 -29.49 2.42 -53.72
N GLN A 15 -30.74 2.89 -53.68
CA GLN A 15 -31.38 3.51 -52.51
C GLN A 15 -31.35 2.64 -51.23
N ASP A 16 -31.52 1.32 -51.35
CA ASP A 16 -31.49 0.42 -50.19
C ASP A 16 -30.13 0.41 -49.48
N LYS A 17 -29.04 0.55 -50.24
CA LYS A 17 -27.67 0.60 -49.70
C LYS A 17 -27.37 1.89 -48.94
N ILE A 18 -28.05 2.99 -49.27
CA ILE A 18 -27.84 4.29 -48.59
C ILE A 18 -28.28 4.21 -47.14
N ASN A 19 -29.45 3.61 -46.90
CA ASN A 19 -30.00 3.47 -45.54
C ASN A 19 -29.13 2.56 -44.67
N ASP A 20 -28.59 1.48 -45.25
CA ASP A 20 -27.69 0.57 -44.54
C ASP A 20 -26.31 1.19 -44.26
N LEU A 21 -25.78 1.98 -45.20
CA LEU A 21 -24.48 2.65 -45.04
C LEU A 21 -24.56 3.78 -44.01
N LEU A 22 -25.59 4.63 -44.09
CA LEU A 22 -25.82 5.70 -43.10
C LEU A 22 -26.00 5.12 -41.69
N ARG A 23 -26.70 3.98 -41.56
CA ARG A 23 -26.81 3.29 -40.26
C ARG A 23 -25.46 2.79 -39.77
N LYS A 24 -24.62 2.21 -40.63
CA LYS A 24 -23.28 1.72 -40.24
C LYS A 24 -22.34 2.86 -39.84
N GLU A 25 -22.29 3.92 -40.62
CA GLU A 25 -21.42 5.07 -40.38
C GLU A 25 -21.86 5.86 -39.14
N LEU A 26 -23.17 6.03 -38.92
CA LEU A 26 -23.68 6.63 -37.70
C LEU A 26 -23.40 5.76 -36.47
N GLN A 27 -23.56 4.43 -36.57
CA GLN A 27 -23.23 3.52 -35.48
C GLN A 27 -21.73 3.59 -35.14
N GLN A 28 -20.87 3.61 -36.17
CA GLN A 28 -19.42 3.70 -35.99
C GLN A 28 -19.01 5.05 -35.40
N ALA A 29 -19.52 6.16 -35.92
CA ALA A 29 -19.24 7.49 -35.40
C ALA A 29 -19.74 7.67 -33.96
N VAL A 30 -20.90 7.10 -33.62
CA VAL A 30 -21.43 7.13 -32.24
C VAL A 30 -20.55 6.30 -31.32
N ASN A 31 -20.07 5.13 -31.74
CA ASN A 31 -19.19 4.30 -30.92
C ASN A 31 -17.82 4.95 -30.70
N ASP A 32 -17.22 5.53 -31.75
CA ASP A 32 -15.94 6.23 -31.67
C ASP A 32 -16.05 7.51 -30.81
N LEU A 33 -17.18 8.23 -30.89
CA LEU A 33 -17.44 9.38 -30.02
C LEU A 33 -17.70 8.99 -28.56
N LEU A 34 -18.41 7.87 -28.32
CA LEU A 34 -18.61 7.34 -26.97
C LEU A 34 -17.28 6.93 -26.34
N GLU A 35 -16.42 6.25 -27.10
CA GLU A 35 -15.08 5.89 -26.64
C GLU A 35 -14.23 7.14 -26.36
N ALA A 36 -14.30 8.17 -27.21
CA ALA A 36 -13.60 9.44 -27.03
C ALA A 36 -14.10 10.25 -25.82
N GLU A 37 -15.41 10.32 -25.59
CA GLU A 37 -15.97 10.97 -24.40
C GLU A 37 -15.60 10.21 -23.12
N LEU A 38 -15.64 8.87 -23.15
CA LEU A 38 -15.29 8.06 -21.99
C LEU A 38 -13.79 8.13 -21.67
N THR A 39 -12.90 8.16 -22.69
CA THR A 39 -11.46 8.37 -22.51
C THR A 39 -11.15 9.77 -22.00
N ALA A 40 -11.83 10.81 -22.51
CA ALA A 40 -11.66 12.17 -22.03
C ALA A 40 -12.17 12.36 -20.59
N PHE A 41 -13.28 11.70 -20.22
CA PHE A 41 -13.87 11.80 -18.89
C PHE A 41 -13.11 11.01 -17.83
N LEU A 42 -12.65 9.80 -18.15
CA LEU A 42 -11.93 8.92 -17.20
C LEU A 42 -10.41 9.02 -17.30
N GLY A 43 -9.87 9.73 -18.30
CA GLY A 43 -8.43 9.75 -18.59
C GLY A 43 -7.85 8.36 -18.82
N TYR A 44 -8.67 7.40 -19.28
CA TYR A 44 -8.36 5.98 -19.28
C TYR A 44 -8.17 5.46 -20.69
N ASP A 45 -6.91 5.24 -21.10
CA ASP A 45 -6.61 4.40 -22.26
C ASP A 45 -6.59 2.92 -21.81
N PRO A 46 -7.45 2.05 -22.36
CA PRO A 46 -7.53 0.64 -21.96
C PRO A 46 -6.22 -0.13 -22.11
N TYR A 47 -5.34 0.27 -23.02
CA TYR A 47 -4.02 -0.36 -23.16
C TYR A 47 -3.05 0.07 -22.06
N VAL A 48 -3.08 1.34 -21.65
CA VAL A 48 -2.20 1.89 -20.62
C VAL A 48 -2.50 1.26 -19.26
N VAL A 49 -3.77 1.10 -18.90
CA VAL A 49 -4.11 0.48 -17.61
C VAL A 49 -3.83 -1.02 -17.59
N MET A 50 -4.03 -1.73 -18.70
CA MET A 50 -3.62 -3.13 -18.80
C MET A 50 -2.11 -3.27 -18.60
N LEU A 51 -1.32 -2.36 -19.15
CA LEU A 51 0.13 -2.33 -19.00
C LEU A 51 0.56 -1.94 -17.57
N GLU A 52 -0.01 -0.90 -16.99
CA GLU A 52 0.27 -0.50 -15.61
C GLU A 52 -0.10 -1.60 -14.61
N PHE A 53 -1.24 -2.26 -14.82
CA PHE A 53 -1.68 -3.37 -13.99
C PHE A 53 -0.70 -4.56 -14.10
N LEU A 54 -0.30 -4.93 -15.32
CA LEU A 54 0.65 -6.02 -15.56
C LEU A 54 2.01 -5.72 -14.91
N LEU A 55 2.55 -4.52 -15.13
CA LEU A 55 3.82 -4.09 -14.53
C LEU A 55 3.75 -4.06 -13.01
N ARG A 56 2.69 -3.47 -12.43
CA ARG A 56 2.48 -3.41 -10.98
C ARG A 56 2.34 -4.80 -10.35
N ARG A 57 1.70 -5.73 -11.06
CA ARG A 57 1.56 -7.13 -10.61
C ARG A 57 2.91 -7.83 -10.54
N ILE A 58 3.75 -7.67 -11.55
CA ILE A 58 5.09 -8.29 -11.61
C ILE A 58 5.98 -7.71 -10.49
N SER A 59 6.01 -6.38 -10.32
CA SER A 59 6.78 -5.75 -9.24
C SER A 59 6.35 -6.27 -7.87
N SER A 60 5.04 -6.35 -7.61
CA SER A 60 4.49 -6.85 -6.34
C SER A 60 4.92 -8.30 -6.05
N PHE A 61 4.90 -9.15 -7.07
CA PHE A 61 5.32 -10.54 -6.94
C PHE A 61 6.82 -10.65 -6.61
N LEU A 62 7.64 -9.84 -7.26
CA LEU A 62 9.09 -9.82 -7.02
C LEU A 62 9.42 -9.35 -5.59
N TYR A 63 8.68 -8.38 -5.05
CA TYR A 63 8.79 -8.00 -3.64
C TYR A 63 8.44 -9.15 -2.71
N ILE A 64 7.29 -9.81 -2.90
CA ILE A 64 6.84 -10.92 -2.04
C ILE A 64 7.87 -12.06 -2.05
N LEU A 65 8.46 -12.37 -3.21
CA LEU A 65 9.52 -13.36 -3.33
C LEU A 65 10.77 -12.96 -2.54
N LEU A 66 11.20 -11.71 -2.67
CA LEU A 66 12.38 -11.18 -1.97
C LEU A 66 12.17 -11.20 -0.45
N PHE A 67 11.07 -10.63 0.04
CA PHE A 67 10.75 -10.60 1.48
C PHE A 67 10.51 -12.00 2.04
N GLY A 68 9.86 -12.89 1.28
CA GLY A 68 9.71 -14.30 1.64
C GLY A 68 11.05 -15.01 1.79
N GLY A 69 11.99 -14.75 0.89
CA GLY A 69 13.36 -15.25 0.97
C GLY A 69 14.09 -14.78 2.24
N PHE A 70 14.03 -13.48 2.54
CA PHE A 70 14.62 -12.92 3.77
C PHE A 70 14.00 -13.50 5.04
N ALA A 71 12.68 -13.65 5.09
CA ALA A 71 11.98 -14.29 6.20
C ALA A 71 12.39 -15.76 6.38
N GLY A 72 12.58 -16.48 5.27
CA GLY A 72 13.08 -17.86 5.26
C GLY A 72 14.49 -17.97 5.84
N ILE A 73 15.43 -17.11 5.42
CA ILE A 73 16.80 -17.10 5.94
C ILE A 73 16.81 -16.84 7.45
N GLY A 74 16.02 -15.88 7.94
CA GLY A 74 15.88 -15.63 9.38
C GLY A 74 15.37 -16.85 10.16
N GLY A 75 14.37 -17.56 9.61
CA GLY A 75 13.86 -18.80 10.18
C GLY A 75 14.88 -19.93 10.23
N VAL A 76 15.68 -20.10 9.16
CA VAL A 76 16.75 -21.12 9.09
C VAL A 76 17.87 -20.80 10.09
N VAL A 77 18.31 -19.55 10.18
CA VAL A 77 19.34 -19.11 11.13
C VAL A 77 18.90 -19.39 12.57
N GLN A 78 17.65 -19.07 12.91
CA GLN A 78 17.13 -19.34 14.24
C GLN A 78 16.95 -20.84 14.50
N GLY A 79 16.38 -21.57 13.54
CA GLY A 79 16.07 -23.00 13.67
C GLY A 79 17.30 -23.88 13.78
N LEU A 80 18.28 -23.69 12.88
CA LEU A 80 19.52 -24.46 12.88
C LEU A 80 20.53 -23.94 13.90
N GLY A 81 20.61 -22.62 14.10
CA GLY A 81 21.61 -21.99 14.94
C GLY A 81 21.31 -22.07 16.44
N THR A 82 20.08 -21.77 16.87
CA THR A 82 19.76 -21.70 18.31
C THR A 82 19.27 -23.04 18.87
N TYR A 83 18.50 -23.81 18.11
CA TYR A 83 17.86 -25.01 18.63
C TYR A 83 18.62 -26.31 18.30
N GLN A 84 19.53 -26.29 17.31
CA GLN A 84 20.39 -27.39 16.84
C GLN A 84 19.67 -28.70 16.42
N ASN A 85 18.39 -28.85 16.77
CA ASN A 85 17.46 -29.91 16.42
C ASN A 85 16.04 -29.34 16.47
N TYR A 86 15.33 -29.34 15.33
CA TYR A 86 13.95 -28.86 15.25
C TYR A 86 12.97 -29.70 16.10
N PHE A 87 13.35 -30.95 16.39
CA PHE A 87 12.53 -31.93 17.09
C PHE A 87 12.44 -31.74 18.61
N THR A 88 13.32 -30.96 19.24
CA THR A 88 13.28 -30.71 20.70
C THR A 88 12.57 -29.40 21.06
N GLN A 89 12.03 -28.69 20.06
CA GLN A 89 11.32 -27.43 20.23
C GLN A 89 10.00 -27.64 21.00
N THR A 90 10.03 -27.43 22.31
CA THR A 90 8.83 -27.54 23.18
C THR A 90 7.89 -26.33 23.05
N SER A 91 8.32 -25.25 22.39
CA SER A 91 7.60 -23.96 22.36
C SER A 91 7.62 -23.27 20.99
N SER A 92 6.50 -22.68 20.61
CA SER A 92 6.33 -21.87 19.39
C SER A 92 7.40 -20.76 19.28
N ILE A 93 7.88 -20.52 18.06
CA ILE A 93 8.84 -19.46 17.76
C ILE A 93 8.14 -18.09 17.93
N ASN A 94 8.49 -17.34 18.97
CA ASN A 94 7.86 -16.05 19.27
C ASN A 94 8.50 -14.85 18.55
N ILE A 95 9.62 -15.05 17.84
CA ILE A 95 10.40 -13.98 17.19
C ILE A 95 9.58 -13.18 16.17
N GLY A 96 8.63 -13.81 15.45
CA GLY A 96 7.75 -13.09 14.51
C GLY A 96 6.79 -12.12 15.21
N TRP A 97 6.21 -12.54 16.34
CA TRP A 97 5.31 -11.71 17.16
C TRP A 97 6.05 -10.55 17.84
N ASP A 98 7.27 -10.81 18.31
CA ASP A 98 8.14 -9.77 18.86
C ASP A 98 8.52 -8.76 17.77
N GLY A 99 8.84 -9.23 16.56
CA GLY A 99 9.16 -8.37 15.41
C GLY A 99 8.00 -7.48 14.97
N LEU A 100 6.76 -7.99 14.98
CA LEU A 100 5.56 -7.19 14.71
C LEU A 100 5.41 -6.06 15.74
N SER A 101 5.61 -6.39 17.02
CA SER A 101 5.49 -5.43 18.11
C SER A 101 6.54 -4.30 18.01
N VAL A 102 7.77 -4.66 17.63
CA VAL A 102 8.86 -3.70 17.41
C VAL A 102 8.61 -2.83 16.19
N ALA A 103 8.03 -3.37 15.12
CA ALA A 103 7.66 -2.60 13.93
C ALA A 103 6.60 -1.53 14.25
N LEU A 104 5.63 -1.87 15.11
CA LEU A 104 4.65 -0.93 15.64
C LEU A 104 5.30 0.13 16.55
N LEU A 105 6.26 -0.28 17.39
CA LEU A 105 7.04 0.62 18.22
C LEU A 105 7.78 1.69 17.40
N GLY A 106 8.35 1.27 16.26
CA GLY A 106 9.11 2.13 15.37
C GLY A 106 8.27 3.01 14.43
N ASN A 107 6.93 2.95 14.52
CA ASN A 107 5.99 3.72 13.70
C ASN A 107 6.33 3.69 12.20
N SER A 108 6.62 2.50 11.66
CA SER A 108 6.99 2.30 10.24
C SER A 108 8.21 3.12 9.75
N THR A 109 9.01 3.67 10.65
CA THR A 109 10.21 4.45 10.31
C THR A 109 11.44 3.58 10.50
N ALA A 110 12.29 3.46 9.47
CA ALA A 110 13.47 2.57 9.51
C ALA A 110 14.39 2.84 10.72
N ILE A 111 14.64 4.12 11.03
CA ILE A 111 15.47 4.51 12.18
C ILE A 111 14.77 4.18 13.51
N GLY A 112 13.45 4.33 13.58
CA GLY A 112 12.66 4.02 14.76
C GLY A 112 12.69 2.52 15.07
N ILE A 113 12.54 1.68 14.05
CA ILE A 113 12.61 0.21 14.18
C ILE A 113 13.99 -0.24 14.68
N LEU A 114 15.07 0.37 14.21
CA LEU A 114 16.43 0.03 14.66
C LEU A 114 16.62 0.31 16.16
N ILE A 115 16.22 1.51 16.62
CA ILE A 115 16.32 1.89 18.04
C ILE A 115 15.40 1.01 18.90
N ALA A 116 14.18 0.76 18.41
CA ALA A 116 13.20 -0.11 19.05
C ALA A 116 13.73 -1.54 19.25
N TYR A 117 14.32 -2.10 18.19
CA TYR A 117 14.90 -3.45 18.21
C TYR A 117 16.10 -3.54 19.14
N LEU A 118 16.95 -2.49 19.19
CA LEU A 118 18.08 -2.42 20.11
C LEU A 118 17.60 -2.48 21.58
N LEU A 119 16.59 -1.68 21.93
CA LEU A 119 15.97 -1.70 23.27
C LEU A 119 15.45 -3.10 23.60
N PHE A 120 14.68 -3.71 22.70
CA PHE A 120 14.15 -5.07 22.89
C PHE A 120 15.26 -6.11 23.07
N SER A 121 16.31 -6.03 22.26
CA SER A 121 17.45 -6.95 22.33
C SER A 121 18.17 -6.85 23.68
N ILE A 122 18.44 -5.63 24.14
CA ILE A 122 19.07 -5.37 25.44
C ILE A 122 18.19 -5.89 26.59
N LEU A 123 16.87 -5.66 26.56
CA LEU A 123 15.97 -6.16 27.59
C LEU A 123 15.90 -7.69 27.59
N LYS A 124 15.84 -8.34 26.42
CA LYS A 124 15.76 -9.81 26.35
C LYS A 124 17.08 -10.47 26.78
N ILE A 125 18.22 -9.98 26.31
CA ILE A 125 19.54 -10.52 26.67
C ILE A 125 19.89 -10.17 28.13
N GLY A 126 19.64 -8.93 28.55
CA GLY A 126 19.82 -8.49 29.93
C GLY A 126 18.92 -9.26 30.90
N GLY A 127 17.68 -9.56 30.48
CA GLY A 127 16.75 -10.40 31.22
C GLY A 127 17.22 -11.85 31.39
N LEU A 128 17.84 -12.43 30.36
CA LEU A 128 18.49 -13.73 30.46
C LEU A 128 19.70 -13.67 31.41
N GLY A 129 20.50 -12.60 31.36
CA GLY A 129 21.60 -12.37 32.29
C GLY A 129 21.15 -12.22 33.76
N MET A 130 20.02 -11.56 34.00
CA MET A 130 19.43 -11.46 35.34
C MET A 130 18.89 -12.80 35.84
N GLN A 131 18.40 -13.66 34.93
CA GLN A 131 17.97 -15.00 35.29
C GLN A 131 19.14 -15.89 35.71
N THR A 132 20.29 -15.80 35.02
CA THR A 132 21.46 -16.63 35.31
C THR A 132 22.26 -16.14 36.51
N VAL A 133 22.33 -14.83 36.76
CA VAL A 133 23.14 -14.25 37.85
C VAL A 133 22.35 -14.01 39.13
N ALA A 134 21.14 -13.43 39.02
CA ALA A 134 20.36 -12.96 40.17
C ALA A 134 19.17 -13.88 40.50
N GLY A 135 18.96 -14.96 39.75
CA GLY A 135 17.85 -15.90 39.96
C GLY A 135 16.46 -15.32 39.69
N VAL A 136 16.38 -14.13 39.07
CA VAL A 136 15.11 -13.47 38.77
C VAL A 136 14.42 -14.19 37.60
N PRO A 137 13.17 -14.67 37.75
CA PRO A 137 12.48 -15.32 36.65
C PRO A 137 12.32 -14.41 35.44
N TYR A 138 12.58 -14.95 34.24
CA TYR A 138 12.44 -14.22 32.96
C TYR A 138 11.03 -13.64 32.73
N LYS A 139 10.01 -14.16 33.42
CA LYS A 139 8.63 -13.66 33.38
C LYS A 139 8.53 -12.16 33.67
N ILE A 140 9.39 -11.62 34.56
CA ILE A 140 9.38 -10.19 34.89
C ILE A 140 9.76 -9.33 33.67
N VAL A 141 10.74 -9.78 32.90
CA VAL A 141 11.21 -9.09 31.70
C VAL A 141 10.13 -9.09 30.63
N SER A 142 9.42 -10.22 30.45
CA SER A 142 8.29 -10.31 29.53
C SER A 142 7.15 -9.34 29.89
N ILE A 143 6.89 -9.13 31.18
CA ILE A 143 5.88 -8.17 31.66
C ILE A 143 6.30 -6.73 31.34
N VAL A 144 7.57 -6.38 31.53
CA VAL A 144 8.09 -5.06 31.17
C VAL A 144 7.97 -4.82 29.66
N ILE A 145 8.36 -5.80 28.84
CA ILE A 145 8.21 -5.72 27.38
C ILE A 145 6.73 -5.53 26.99
N ALA A 146 5.83 -6.31 27.59
CA ALA A 146 4.40 -6.20 27.33
C ALA A 146 3.85 -4.82 27.74
N ALA A 147 4.30 -4.26 28.87
CA ALA A 147 3.90 -2.92 29.30
C ALA A 147 4.34 -1.84 28.30
N ILE A 148 5.57 -1.92 27.79
CA ILE A 148 6.07 -0.99 26.76
C ILE A 148 5.17 -1.03 25.51
N ILE A 149 4.87 -2.23 24.99
CA ILE A 149 4.00 -2.41 23.83
C ILE A 149 2.59 -1.86 24.13
N PHE A 150 2.05 -2.14 25.31
CA PHE A 150 0.73 -1.70 25.72
C PHE A 150 0.61 -0.17 25.74
N PHE A 151 1.57 0.54 26.33
CA PHE A 151 1.56 2.01 26.36
C PHE A 151 1.59 2.62 24.95
N ILE A 152 2.33 2.02 24.02
CA ILE A 152 2.43 2.51 22.64
C ILE A 152 1.20 2.18 21.82
N ALA A 153 0.65 0.97 21.99
CA ALA A 153 -0.61 0.58 21.39
C ALA A 153 -1.73 1.54 21.81
N ILE A 154 -1.78 1.94 23.09
CA ILE A 154 -2.72 2.93 23.58
C ILE A 154 -2.57 4.27 22.85
N LYS A 155 -1.34 4.81 22.74
CA LYS A 155 -1.08 6.05 21.99
C LYS A 155 -1.62 5.93 20.56
N TYR A 156 -1.29 4.83 19.88
CA TYR A 156 -1.71 4.60 18.50
C TYR A 156 -3.24 4.53 18.37
N VAL A 157 -3.92 3.85 19.29
CA VAL A 157 -5.39 3.77 19.32
C VAL A 157 -6.02 5.14 19.55
N PHE A 158 -5.47 5.97 20.43
CA PHE A 158 -5.96 7.34 20.61
C PHE A 158 -5.76 8.19 19.35
N ASP A 159 -4.57 8.16 18.74
CA ASP A 159 -4.31 8.89 17.50
C ASP A 159 -5.27 8.46 16.39
N LEU A 160 -5.53 7.15 16.25
CA LEU A 160 -6.49 6.61 15.29
C LEU A 160 -7.92 7.09 15.61
N LEU A 161 -8.35 7.02 16.86
CA LEU A 161 -9.70 7.41 17.28
C LEU A 161 -9.96 8.91 17.04
N PHE A 162 -8.97 9.76 17.33
CA PHE A 162 -9.06 11.20 17.08
C PHE A 162 -8.90 11.56 15.60
N ALA A 163 -8.08 10.81 14.84
CA ALA A 163 -7.98 10.96 13.39
C ALA A 163 -9.29 10.61 12.69
N VAL A 164 -9.96 9.53 13.10
CA VAL A 164 -11.28 9.16 12.57
C VAL A 164 -12.34 10.23 12.90
N LYS A 165 -12.22 10.94 14.02
CA LYS A 165 -13.12 12.05 14.37
C LYS A 165 -12.86 13.32 13.54
N LYS A 166 -11.64 13.51 13.02
CA LYS A 166 -11.33 14.53 12.02
C LYS A 166 -11.68 14.01 10.64
N GLY A 167 -12.98 13.97 10.37
CA GLY A 167 -13.51 13.70 9.03
C GLY A 167 -12.79 14.55 8.00
N THR A 168 -12.28 13.85 7.00
CA THR A 168 -11.58 14.35 5.84
C THR A 168 -12.37 15.45 5.14
N GLU A 169 -11.91 16.70 5.19
CA GLU A 169 -12.28 17.70 4.18
C GLU A 169 -11.47 17.40 2.90
N ILE A 170 -11.77 16.28 2.26
CA ILE A 170 -11.54 16.12 0.82
C ILE A 170 -12.77 16.67 0.12
N GLY A 171 -12.82 17.99 0.04
CA GLY A 171 -13.66 18.66 -0.94
C GLY A 171 -13.27 18.14 -2.34
N PRO A 172 -14.22 17.99 -3.27
CA PRO A 172 -13.92 17.50 -4.59
C PRO A 172 -12.84 18.40 -5.23
N ASN A 173 -11.81 17.77 -5.81
CA ASN A 173 -10.89 18.46 -6.71
C ASN A 173 -11.59 18.58 -8.08
N ASN A 174 -12.70 19.29 -8.12
CA ASN A 174 -13.24 19.84 -9.36
C ASN A 174 -12.37 21.07 -9.63
N GLY A 175 -11.58 21.01 -10.70
CA GLY A 175 -10.59 22.01 -11.14
C GLY A 175 -11.19 23.38 -11.51
N VAL A 176 -11.91 23.98 -10.58
CA VAL A 176 -12.18 25.42 -10.48
C VAL A 176 -11.16 26.04 -9.52
N ASP A 177 -9.88 25.71 -9.75
CA ASP A 177 -8.78 26.55 -9.32
C ASP A 177 -8.75 27.76 -10.27
N GLY A 178 -9.66 28.70 -10.02
CA GLY A 178 -9.56 30.04 -10.58
C GLY A 178 -8.17 30.61 -10.23
N PRO A 179 -7.53 31.36 -11.15
CA PRO A 179 -6.21 31.88 -10.87
C PRO A 179 -6.32 32.90 -9.72
N ASN A 180 -5.40 32.77 -8.77
CA ASN A 180 -5.06 33.74 -7.71
C ASN A 180 -5.84 33.62 -6.39
N ILE A 181 -5.30 32.82 -5.47
CA ILE A 181 -5.38 33.13 -4.05
C ILE A 181 -3.97 33.08 -3.46
N LYS A 182 -3.24 34.21 -3.57
CA LYS A 182 -2.21 34.53 -2.60
C LYS A 182 -2.91 34.97 -1.33
N LEU A 183 -3.11 34.05 -0.38
CA LEU A 183 -3.38 34.45 1.00
C LEU A 183 -2.07 34.92 1.62
N GLN A 184 -1.83 36.19 1.33
CA GLN A 184 -0.98 37.16 2.00
C GLN A 184 -0.82 36.82 3.49
N LYS A 185 0.42 36.46 3.87
CA LYS A 185 0.89 36.59 5.25
C LYS A 185 0.85 38.07 5.60
N GLU A 186 -0.13 38.49 6.40
CA GLU A 186 -0.03 39.72 7.17
C GLU A 186 -0.34 39.41 8.63
N GLY A 187 0.71 39.46 9.45
CA GLY A 187 0.54 39.80 10.86
C GLY A 187 0.34 41.31 11.00
N PRO A 188 -0.17 41.74 12.15
CA PRO A 188 0.51 42.78 12.93
C PRO A 188 0.70 42.27 14.37
N VAL A 189 1.90 42.32 14.94
CA VAL A 189 2.49 43.47 15.65
C VAL A 189 1.49 44.13 16.60
N LEU A 190 1.39 43.58 17.82
CA LEU A 190 1.69 44.26 19.10
C LEU A 190 1.92 43.18 20.17
#